data_AF-A0A9D0Z579-F1
#
_entry.id   AF-A0A9D0Z579-F1
#
_cell.length_a   1.000
_cell.length_b   1.000
_cell.length_c   1.000
_cell.angle_alpha   90.00
_cell.angle_beta   90.00
_cell.angle_gamma   90.00
#
_symmetry.space_group_name_H-M   'P 1'
#
loop_
_entity.id
_entity.type
_entity.pdbx_description
1 polymer ?
#
loop_
_entity_poly.entity_id
_entity_poly.type
_entity_poly.pdbx_seq_one_letter_code
_entity_poly.pdbx_strand_id
1 'polypeptide(L)'
;MKRIVAILCLCAMLLLPGCAQMAAEAEPAEPVVDGGFRYTPQEFIDKINEAAENDDSGKIIKFEDYIESGESIWLANGSPSVLLKLEENEAGMLDDVRMYWAINFYDLNEQYTVGYYCAQILIAILPDRAEEIGEDLNSIFEAGSGTVEYTFDGVHVKMLSFQGQNTLDVELAE
;
A
#
# COMPACT_ATOMS: atom_id res chain seq x y z
N MET A 1 -26.22 -9.41 9.57
CA MET A 1 -25.86 -9.48 8.13
C MET A 1 -24.74 -10.50 8.01
N LYS A 2 -25.01 -11.72 7.50
CA LYS A 2 -24.09 -12.88 7.63
C LYS A 2 -23.93 -13.68 6.31
N ARG A 3 -24.11 -13.06 5.14
CA ARG A 3 -24.21 -13.80 3.86
C ARG A 3 -23.39 -13.24 2.68
N ILE A 4 -22.43 -12.34 2.90
CA ILE A 4 -21.59 -11.79 1.82
C ILE A 4 -20.15 -12.35 1.84
N VAL A 5 -19.76 -13.09 2.89
CA VAL A 5 -18.36 -13.51 3.16
C VAL A 5 -17.83 -14.64 2.25
N ALA A 6 -18.66 -15.28 1.42
CA ALA A 6 -18.23 -16.46 0.65
C ALA A 6 -17.68 -16.19 -0.76
N ILE A 7 -17.69 -14.93 -1.24
CA ILE A 7 -17.37 -14.63 -2.65
C ILE A 7 -15.94 -14.06 -2.84
N LEU A 8 -15.28 -13.55 -1.80
CA LEU A 8 -13.91 -13.02 -1.94
C LEU A 8 -12.80 -14.09 -1.88
N CYS A 9 -12.99 -15.21 -1.17
CA CYS A 9 -11.94 -16.24 -1.08
C CYS A 9 -11.76 -17.10 -2.35
N LEU A 10 -12.65 -17.00 -3.34
CA LEU A 10 -12.61 -17.88 -4.51
C LEU A 10 -11.88 -17.27 -5.73
N CYS A 11 -11.63 -15.96 -5.73
CA CYS A 11 -10.90 -15.30 -6.82
C CYS A 11 -9.37 -15.31 -6.64
N ALA A 12 -8.87 -15.62 -5.44
CA ALA A 12 -7.43 -15.68 -5.16
C ALA A 12 -6.74 -16.97 -5.65
N MET A 13 -7.49 -18.01 -6.05
CA MET A 13 -6.91 -19.32 -6.41
C MET A 13 -6.83 -19.61 -7.92
N LEU A 14 -7.23 -18.68 -8.80
CA LEU A 14 -7.31 -18.94 -10.25
C LEU A 14 -6.32 -18.14 -11.13
N LEU A 15 -5.34 -17.45 -10.54
CA LEU A 15 -4.29 -16.71 -11.27
C LEU A 15 -2.90 -17.35 -11.18
N LEU A 16 -2.82 -18.68 -11.24
CA LEU A 16 -1.57 -19.37 -11.59
C LEU A 16 -1.65 -19.96 -13.03
N PRO A 17 -1.58 -19.16 -14.10
CA PRO A 17 -1.00 -19.65 -15.33
C PRO A 17 0.52 -19.71 -15.14
N GLY A 18 1.06 -20.92 -15.20
CA GLY A 18 2.49 -21.17 -15.12
C GLY A 18 3.27 -20.36 -16.15
N CYS A 19 4.09 -19.44 -15.64
CA CYS A 19 5.35 -19.05 -16.26
C CYS A 19 6.46 -19.73 -15.45
N ALA A 20 6.73 -20.99 -15.77
CA ALA A 20 8.04 -21.59 -15.54
C ALA A 20 9.03 -20.88 -16.48
N GLN A 21 9.44 -19.68 -16.12
CA GLN A 21 10.53 -18.99 -16.75
C GLN A 21 11.56 -18.77 -15.63
N MET A 22 12.73 -19.36 -15.82
CA MET A 22 13.88 -19.25 -14.94
C MET A 22 14.14 -17.76 -14.65
N ALA A 23 13.58 -17.24 -13.57
CA ALA A 23 14.07 -16.04 -12.95
C ALA A 23 15.40 -16.46 -12.32
N ALA A 24 16.50 -15.93 -12.86
CA ALA A 24 17.73 -15.85 -12.10
C ALA A 24 17.35 -15.40 -10.69
N GLU A 25 17.89 -16.05 -9.66
CA GLU A 25 17.82 -15.55 -8.28
C GLU A 25 18.38 -14.12 -8.32
N ALA A 26 17.49 -13.15 -8.47
CA ALA A 26 17.83 -11.75 -8.30
C ALA A 26 18.20 -11.65 -6.82
N GLU A 27 19.40 -11.19 -6.53
CA GLU A 27 19.77 -10.87 -5.15
C GLU A 27 18.65 -10.03 -4.54
N PRO A 28 18.24 -10.32 -3.29
CA PRO A 28 17.21 -9.53 -2.63
C PRO A 28 17.67 -8.08 -2.68
N ALA A 29 16.90 -7.25 -3.38
CA ALA A 29 17.24 -5.84 -3.52
C ALA A 29 17.27 -5.24 -2.12
N GLU A 30 18.36 -4.54 -1.78
CA GLU A 30 18.46 -3.87 -0.49
C GLU A 30 17.26 -2.92 -0.32
N PRO A 31 16.49 -3.03 0.78
CA PRO A 31 15.27 -2.23 0.98
C PRO A 31 15.60 -0.74 1.17
N VAL A 32 16.83 -0.42 1.57
CA VAL A 32 17.31 0.92 1.87
C VAL A 32 18.55 1.22 1.03
N VAL A 33 18.54 2.36 0.32
CA VAL A 33 19.63 2.89 -0.50
C VAL A 33 19.80 4.36 -0.15
N ASP A 34 21.04 4.81 0.09
CA ASP A 34 21.36 6.20 0.43
C ASP A 34 20.53 6.77 1.61
N GLY A 35 20.22 5.92 2.60
CA GLY A 35 19.45 6.31 3.78
C GLY A 35 17.96 6.58 3.52
N GLY A 36 17.42 6.11 2.40
CA GLY A 36 16.00 6.12 2.04
C GLY A 36 15.59 4.75 1.50
N PHE A 37 14.31 4.50 1.31
CA PHE A 37 13.83 3.43 0.46
C PHE A 37 14.36 3.57 -0.97
N ARG A 38 14.43 2.46 -1.70
CA ARG A 38 15.03 2.39 -3.05
C ARG A 38 14.37 3.24 -4.16
N TYR A 39 13.34 4.01 -3.84
CA TYR A 39 12.57 4.80 -4.80
C TYR A 39 12.68 6.28 -4.49
N THR A 40 12.72 7.13 -5.50
CA THR A 40 12.27 8.52 -5.34
C THR A 40 10.75 8.55 -5.10
N PRO A 41 10.18 9.62 -4.51
CA PRO A 41 8.73 9.72 -4.32
C PRO A 41 7.91 9.56 -5.61
N GLN A 42 8.36 10.15 -6.73
CA GLN A 42 7.66 10.00 -8.01
C GLN A 42 7.76 8.57 -8.56
N GLU A 43 8.93 7.93 -8.49
CA GLU A 43 9.07 6.53 -8.92
C GLU A 43 8.20 5.59 -8.07
N PHE A 44 8.04 5.90 -6.79
CA PHE A 44 7.14 5.17 -5.90
C PHE A 44 5.67 5.33 -6.32
N ILE A 45 5.22 6.56 -6.59
CA ILE A 45 3.88 6.83 -7.13
C ILE A 45 3.65 6.07 -8.43
N ASP A 46 4.59 6.18 -9.38
CA ASP A 46 4.52 5.49 -10.66
C ASP A 46 4.41 3.98 -10.44
N LYS A 47 5.18 3.42 -9.50
CA LYS A 47 5.18 1.99 -9.20
C LYS A 47 3.85 1.50 -8.65
N ILE A 48 3.26 2.22 -7.68
CA ILE A 48 1.98 1.81 -7.09
C ILE A 48 0.80 2.08 -8.05
N ASN A 49 0.92 3.09 -8.92
CA ASN A 49 -0.08 3.43 -9.95
C ASN A 49 -0.02 2.54 -11.19
N GLU A 50 1.15 2.00 -11.57
CA GLU A 50 1.32 1.01 -12.66
C GLU A 50 0.30 -0.12 -12.50
N ALA A 51 0.09 -0.50 -11.26
CA ALA A 51 -0.74 -1.63 -10.92
C ALA A 51 -2.26 -1.29 -11.08
N ALA A 52 -2.64 -0.01 -11.01
CA ALA A 52 -3.98 0.46 -11.43
C ALA A 52 -4.13 0.51 -12.96
N GLU A 53 -3.05 0.75 -13.72
CA GLU A 53 -3.09 0.70 -15.20
C GLU A 53 -3.34 -0.71 -15.73
N ASN A 54 -2.90 -1.70 -14.97
CA ASN A 54 -3.08 -3.11 -15.27
C ASN A 54 -4.40 -3.69 -14.71
N ASP A 55 -5.24 -2.88 -14.05
CA ASP A 55 -6.55 -3.32 -13.54
C ASP A 55 -7.63 -3.27 -14.62
N ASP A 56 -7.90 -4.42 -15.23
CA ASP A 56 -9.00 -4.60 -16.19
C ASP A 56 -10.39 -4.31 -15.58
N SER A 57 -10.52 -4.32 -14.25
CA SER A 57 -11.81 -4.06 -13.59
C SER A 57 -12.17 -2.57 -13.53
N GLY A 58 -11.20 -1.67 -13.72
CA GLY A 58 -11.37 -0.22 -13.64
C GLY A 58 -11.82 0.27 -12.26
N LYS A 59 -11.55 -0.50 -11.20
CA LYS A 59 -11.96 -0.17 -9.83
C LYS A 59 -10.88 0.58 -9.07
N ILE A 60 -9.62 0.36 -9.44
CA ILE A 60 -8.50 1.02 -8.78
C ILE A 60 -8.40 2.45 -9.30
N ILE A 61 -8.49 3.41 -8.37
CA ILE A 61 -8.37 4.83 -8.66
C ILE A 61 -6.92 5.22 -8.43
N LYS A 62 -6.28 5.88 -9.41
CA LYS A 62 -4.89 6.34 -9.30
C LYS A 62 -4.74 7.46 -8.28
N PHE A 63 -3.58 7.57 -7.65
CA PHE A 63 -3.12 8.82 -7.06
C PHE A 63 -2.69 9.82 -8.13
N GLU A 64 -2.82 11.11 -7.83
CA GLU A 64 -2.20 12.19 -8.61
C GLU A 64 -0.66 12.11 -8.54
N ASP A 65 0.02 12.88 -9.40
CA ASP A 65 1.47 12.93 -9.42
C ASP A 65 2.04 13.57 -8.13
N TYR A 66 3.27 13.18 -7.78
CA TYR A 66 3.99 13.80 -6.68
C TYR A 66 4.43 15.23 -7.07
N ILE A 67 4.28 16.17 -6.14
CA ILE A 67 4.64 17.57 -6.35
C ILE A 67 5.85 17.94 -5.48
N GLU A 68 5.70 17.82 -4.15
CA GLU A 68 6.75 18.09 -3.18
C GLU A 68 6.59 17.25 -1.89
N SER A 69 7.68 17.16 -1.13
CA SER A 69 7.78 16.38 0.09
C SER A 69 6.79 16.84 1.15
N GLY A 70 6.07 15.89 1.76
CA GLY A 70 5.06 16.13 2.79
C GLY A 70 3.72 16.69 2.28
N GLU A 71 3.60 17.02 0.99
CA GLU A 71 2.34 17.45 0.38
C GLU A 71 1.35 16.27 0.31
N SER A 72 0.05 16.58 0.38
CA SER A 72 -1.00 15.57 0.29
C SER A 72 -1.32 15.26 -1.17
N ILE A 73 -1.17 14.00 -1.54
CA ILE A 73 -1.48 13.45 -2.86
C ILE A 73 -2.84 12.78 -2.77
N TRP A 74 -3.79 13.23 -3.58
CA TRP A 74 -5.17 12.74 -3.56
C TRP A 74 -5.42 11.71 -4.65
N LEU A 75 -6.53 10.99 -4.53
CA LEU A 75 -7.01 10.17 -5.63
C LEU A 75 -7.47 11.06 -6.80
N ALA A 76 -7.11 10.67 -8.03
CA ALA A 76 -7.39 11.41 -9.26
C ALA A 76 -8.89 11.51 -9.61
N ASN A 77 -9.77 10.82 -8.87
CA ASN A 77 -11.23 11.00 -8.98
C ASN A 77 -11.73 12.26 -8.25
N GLY A 78 -10.85 13.02 -7.60
CA GLY A 78 -11.18 14.23 -6.83
C GLY A 78 -11.74 13.94 -5.44
N SER A 79 -11.59 12.72 -4.94
CA SER A 79 -12.07 12.32 -3.62
C SER A 79 -11.16 12.80 -2.49
N PRO A 80 -11.71 13.41 -1.43
CA PRO A 80 -10.96 13.74 -0.22
C PRO A 80 -10.89 12.57 0.79
N SER A 81 -11.38 11.39 0.43
CA SER A 81 -11.51 10.25 1.35
C SER A 81 -10.21 9.53 1.62
N VAL A 82 -9.27 9.61 0.68
CA VAL A 82 -7.99 8.90 0.69
C VAL A 82 -6.91 9.88 0.26
N LEU A 83 -5.84 9.97 1.06
CA LEU A 83 -4.67 10.75 0.70
C LEU A 83 -3.41 9.99 1.06
N LEU A 84 -2.36 10.28 0.31
CA LEU A 84 -1.02 9.78 0.51
C LEU A 84 -0.09 10.96 0.79
N LYS A 85 0.86 10.75 1.69
CA LYS A 85 1.98 11.65 1.93
C LYS A 85 3.26 10.87 1.79
N LEU A 86 4.24 11.50 1.17
CA LEU A 86 5.56 10.94 0.94
C LEU A 86 6.58 11.97 1.43
N GLU A 87 7.54 11.53 2.23
CA GLU A 87 8.69 12.37 2.60
C GLU A 87 9.95 11.88 1.89
N GLU A 88 10.83 12.83 1.58
CA GLU A 88 12.11 12.59 0.92
C GLU A 88 13.26 13.01 1.83
N ASN A 89 14.31 12.19 1.85
CA ASN A 89 15.53 12.48 2.57
C ASN A 89 16.44 13.47 1.81
N GLU A 90 17.59 13.82 2.40
CA GLU A 90 18.55 14.76 1.78
C GLU A 90 19.13 14.27 0.43
N ALA A 91 19.08 12.96 0.16
CA ALA A 91 19.50 12.36 -1.10
C ALA A 91 18.38 12.32 -2.17
N GLY A 92 17.17 12.77 -1.84
CA GLY A 92 16.00 12.72 -2.71
C GLY A 92 15.33 11.33 -2.77
N MET A 93 15.67 10.46 -1.82
CA MET A 93 15.09 9.12 -1.70
C MET A 93 13.92 9.15 -0.72
N LEU A 94 12.89 8.36 -0.98
CA LEU A 94 11.71 8.24 -0.12
C LEU A 94 12.08 7.70 1.26
N ASP A 95 11.60 8.26 2.37
CA ASP A 95 11.90 7.77 3.73
C ASP A 95 10.67 7.57 4.63
N ASP A 96 9.55 8.24 4.34
CA ASP A 96 8.23 8.05 4.97
C ASP A 96 7.15 7.89 3.89
N VAL A 97 6.30 6.88 4.04
CA VAL A 97 5.07 6.67 3.29
C VAL A 97 3.89 6.60 4.25
N ARG A 98 3.02 7.61 4.19
CA ARG A 98 1.83 7.67 5.04
C ARG A 98 0.54 7.80 4.24
N MET A 99 -0.28 6.77 4.28
CA MET A 99 -1.61 6.77 3.68
C MET A 99 -2.69 6.94 4.74
N TYR A 100 -3.62 7.86 4.50
CA TYR A 100 -4.79 8.06 5.35
C TYR A 100 -6.05 7.79 4.56
N TRP A 101 -7.04 7.18 5.21
CA TRP A 101 -8.36 7.04 4.63
C TRP A 101 -9.47 7.07 5.68
N ALA A 102 -10.65 7.49 5.24
CA ALA A 102 -11.86 7.40 6.03
C ALA A 102 -12.84 6.38 5.44
N ILE A 103 -13.35 5.47 6.27
CA ILE A 103 -14.28 4.40 5.85
C ILE A 103 -15.74 4.91 5.75
N ASN A 104 -15.99 6.16 6.13
CA ASN A 104 -17.34 6.73 6.13
C ASN A 104 -17.90 7.03 4.73
N PHE A 105 -17.13 6.75 3.67
CA PHE A 105 -17.50 7.00 2.29
C PHE A 105 -18.06 5.73 1.62
N TYR A 106 -19.21 5.87 0.97
CA TYR A 106 -19.97 4.76 0.35
C TYR A 106 -19.41 4.29 -1.00
N ASP A 107 -18.24 4.79 -1.41
CA ASP A 107 -17.63 4.40 -2.67
C ASP A 107 -16.85 3.09 -2.49
N LEU A 108 -17.39 2.01 -3.06
CA LEU A 108 -16.75 0.69 -3.04
C LEU A 108 -15.44 0.65 -3.81
N ASN A 109 -15.26 1.51 -4.82
CA ASN A 109 -14.01 1.60 -5.58
C ASN A 109 -12.92 2.24 -4.71
N GLU A 110 -13.24 3.24 -3.89
CA GLU A 110 -12.29 3.80 -2.92
C GLU A 110 -11.86 2.77 -1.89
N GLN A 111 -12.81 1.99 -1.34
CA GLN A 111 -12.49 0.92 -0.39
C GLN A 111 -11.59 -0.16 -1.02
N TYR A 112 -11.87 -0.53 -2.26
CA TYR A 112 -11.04 -1.46 -3.02
C TYR A 112 -9.64 -0.89 -3.28
N THR A 113 -9.58 0.38 -3.66
CA THR A 113 -8.34 1.14 -3.92
C THR A 113 -7.47 1.21 -2.68
N VAL A 114 -8.04 1.45 -1.49
CA VAL A 114 -7.30 1.46 -0.22
C VAL A 114 -6.65 0.12 0.08
N GLY A 115 -7.43 -0.97 0.04
CA GLY A 115 -6.90 -2.32 0.31
C GLY A 115 -5.78 -2.67 -0.66
N TYR A 116 -5.94 -2.27 -1.92
CA TYR A 116 -4.94 -2.44 -2.95
C TYR A 116 -3.64 -1.67 -2.66
N TYR A 117 -3.74 -0.37 -2.38
CA TYR A 117 -2.55 0.44 -2.11
C TYR A 117 -1.83 0.04 -0.83
N CYS A 118 -2.55 -0.37 0.23
CA CYS A 118 -1.90 -0.97 1.39
C CYS A 118 -0.99 -2.15 0.99
N ALA A 119 -1.49 -3.05 0.14
CA ALA A 119 -0.70 -4.18 -0.33
C ALA A 119 0.48 -3.76 -1.22
N GLN A 120 0.27 -2.81 -2.15
CA GLN A 120 1.34 -2.34 -3.03
C GLN A 120 2.45 -1.61 -2.28
N ILE A 121 2.11 -0.78 -1.29
CA ILE A 121 3.09 -0.10 -0.42
C ILE A 121 3.98 -1.15 0.27
N LEU A 122 3.37 -2.16 0.89
CA LEU A 122 4.11 -3.22 1.58
C LEU A 122 4.96 -4.06 0.63
N ILE A 123 4.45 -4.42 -0.55
CA ILE A 123 5.21 -5.18 -1.55
C ILE A 123 6.39 -4.37 -2.10
N ALA A 124 6.21 -3.05 -2.28
CA ALA A 124 7.25 -2.18 -2.80
C ALA A 124 8.42 -2.02 -1.82
N ILE A 125 8.12 -1.85 -0.52
CA ILE A 125 9.10 -1.52 0.53
C ILE A 125 9.62 -2.77 1.27
N LEU A 126 8.73 -3.69 1.63
CA LEU A 126 9.02 -4.88 2.43
C LEU A 126 8.49 -6.17 1.77
N PRO A 127 8.95 -6.52 0.55
CA PRO A 127 8.42 -7.64 -0.21
C PRO A 127 8.43 -8.98 0.57
N ASP A 128 9.47 -9.22 1.37
CA ASP A 128 9.63 -10.45 2.15
C ASP A 128 8.75 -10.50 3.42
N ARG A 129 8.12 -9.37 3.81
CA ARG A 129 7.21 -9.26 4.97
C ARG A 129 5.77 -8.94 4.59
N ALA A 130 5.52 -8.63 3.32
CA ALA A 130 4.23 -8.14 2.86
C ALA A 130 3.08 -9.13 3.13
N GLU A 131 3.33 -10.45 3.05
CA GLU A 131 2.33 -11.47 3.35
C GLU A 131 1.96 -11.48 4.85
N GLU A 132 2.96 -11.56 5.73
CA GLU A 132 2.77 -11.54 7.19
C GLU A 132 1.99 -10.28 7.65
N ILE A 133 2.45 -9.11 7.22
CA ILE A 133 1.80 -7.84 7.57
C ILE A 133 0.39 -7.76 6.93
N GLY A 134 0.25 -8.25 5.70
CA GLY A 134 -1.01 -8.24 4.96
C GLY A 134 -2.13 -9.04 5.64
N GLU A 135 -1.81 -10.16 6.28
CA GLU A 135 -2.78 -10.97 7.03
C GLU A 135 -3.36 -10.21 8.23
N ASP A 136 -2.55 -9.46 8.96
CA ASP A 136 -3.00 -8.66 10.10
C ASP A 136 -3.79 -7.42 9.67
N LEU A 137 -3.36 -6.76 8.58
CA LEU A 137 -4.14 -5.68 7.96
C LEU A 137 -5.52 -6.18 7.54
N ASN A 138 -5.61 -7.35 6.92
CA ASN A 138 -6.90 -7.95 6.56
C ASN A 138 -7.77 -8.21 7.79
N SER A 139 -7.18 -8.72 8.88
CA SER A 139 -7.88 -8.93 10.15
C SER A 139 -8.43 -7.61 10.72
N ILE A 140 -7.69 -6.50 10.62
CA ILE A 140 -8.15 -5.17 11.03
C ILE A 140 -9.29 -4.67 10.14
N PHE A 141 -9.17 -4.83 8.82
CA PHE A 141 -10.24 -4.46 7.88
C PHE A 141 -11.54 -5.23 8.16
N GLU A 142 -11.45 -6.53 8.45
CA GLU A 142 -12.60 -7.37 8.80
C GLU A 142 -13.22 -6.98 10.15
N ALA A 143 -12.39 -6.65 11.14
CA ALA A 143 -12.85 -6.18 12.45
C ALA A 143 -13.44 -4.76 12.40
N GLY A 144 -13.04 -3.95 11.42
CA GLY A 144 -13.43 -2.54 11.26
C GLY A 144 -12.71 -1.58 12.22
N SER A 145 -11.78 -2.08 13.04
CA SER A 145 -10.92 -1.31 13.92
C SER A 145 -9.77 -2.17 14.44
N GLY A 146 -8.65 -1.55 14.75
CA GLY A 146 -7.49 -2.24 15.30
C GLY A 146 -6.21 -1.44 15.12
N THR A 147 -5.11 -2.01 15.60
CA THR A 147 -3.77 -1.49 15.37
C THR A 147 -2.79 -2.63 15.27
N VAL A 148 -1.79 -2.45 14.43
CA VAL A 148 -0.63 -3.33 14.35
C VAL A 148 0.62 -2.48 14.16
N GLU A 149 1.73 -2.93 14.71
CA GLU A 149 3.01 -2.21 14.70
C GLU A 149 4.15 -3.22 14.57
N TYR A 150 5.06 -2.96 13.64
CA TYR A 150 6.16 -3.84 13.26
C TYR A 150 7.45 -3.06 13.10
N THR A 151 8.57 -3.70 13.43
CA THR A 151 9.90 -3.18 13.09
C THR A 151 10.74 -4.31 12.52
N PHE A 152 11.12 -4.18 11.25
CA PHE A 152 11.91 -5.16 10.53
C PHE A 152 12.99 -4.45 9.73
N ASP A 153 14.23 -4.94 9.76
CA ASP A 153 15.25 -4.55 8.79
C ASP A 153 15.47 -3.03 8.66
N GLY A 154 15.28 -2.28 9.75
CA GLY A 154 15.40 -0.81 9.78
C GLY A 154 14.16 -0.06 9.26
N VAL A 155 13.02 -0.72 9.11
CA VAL A 155 11.74 -0.15 8.69
C VAL A 155 10.70 -0.35 9.79
N HIS A 156 9.98 0.70 10.13
CA HIS A 156 8.84 0.71 11.04
C HIS A 156 7.54 0.76 10.23
N VAL A 157 6.62 -0.16 10.50
CA VAL A 157 5.30 -0.21 9.87
C VAL A 157 4.24 -0.13 10.95
N LYS A 158 3.29 0.79 10.78
CA LYS A 158 2.19 0.98 11.72
C LYS A 158 0.88 1.16 11.00
N MET A 159 -0.12 0.37 11.39
CA MET A 159 -1.51 0.60 10.99
C MET A 159 -2.33 0.99 12.21
N LEU A 160 -3.19 1.99 12.03
CA LEU A 160 -4.22 2.36 12.98
C LEU A 160 -5.56 2.43 12.24
N SER A 161 -6.59 1.81 12.79
CA SER A 161 -7.97 1.93 12.36
C SER A 161 -8.85 2.18 13.58
N PHE A 162 -9.41 3.38 13.70
CA PHE A 162 -10.24 3.76 14.83
C PHE A 162 -11.33 4.76 14.42
N GLN A 163 -12.58 4.45 14.77
CA GLN A 163 -13.74 5.31 14.49
C GLN A 163 -13.87 5.71 13.00
N GLY A 164 -13.51 4.80 12.09
CA GLY A 164 -13.57 5.04 10.65
C GLY A 164 -12.49 5.97 10.12
N GLN A 165 -11.55 6.42 10.96
CA GLN A 165 -10.31 7.08 10.54
C GLN A 165 -9.17 6.08 10.59
N ASN A 166 -8.35 6.07 9.55
CA ASN A 166 -7.34 5.04 9.39
C ASN A 166 -6.06 5.61 8.82
N THR A 167 -4.96 4.97 9.17
CA THR A 167 -3.62 5.30 8.72
C THR A 167 -2.82 4.02 8.53
N LEU A 168 -2.04 3.99 7.45
CA LEU A 168 -0.89 3.11 7.27
C LEU A 168 0.34 4.02 7.19
N ASP A 169 1.32 3.74 8.03
CA ASP A 169 2.57 4.47 8.15
C ASP A 169 3.72 3.49 7.92
N VAL A 170 4.63 3.82 7.01
CA VAL A 170 5.83 3.03 6.70
C VAL A 170 7.01 3.98 6.61
N GLU A 171 7.89 3.93 7.61
CA GLU A 171 9.01 4.86 7.76
C GLU A 171 10.31 4.11 8.08
N LEU A 172 11.45 4.74 7.86
CA LEU A 172 12.71 4.22 8.38
C LEU A 172 12.75 4.28 9.92
N ALA A 173 13.23 3.22 10.56
CA ALA A 173 13.40 3.17 12.00
C ALA A 173 14.65 3.95 12.43
N GLU A 174 14.52 4.76 13.50
CA GLU A 174 15.61 5.52 14.14
C GLU A 174 16.68 4.63 14.81
#